data_AF-A0AAV4QQJ9-F1
#
_entry.id   AF-A0AAV4QQJ9-F1
#
_cell.length_a   1.000
_cell.length_b   1.000
_cell.length_c   1.000
_cell.angle_alpha   90.00
_cell.angle_beta   90.00
_cell.angle_gamma   90.00
#
_symmetry.space_group_name_H-M   'P 1'
#
loop_
_entity.id
_entity.type
_entity.pdbx_description
1 polymer ?
#
loop_
_entity_poly.entity_id
_entity_poly.type
_entity_poly.pdbx_seq_one_letter_code
_entity_poly.pdbx_strand_id
1 'polypeptide(L)'
;MDFSSRFSRLGIEKRDLIEGDTRHFITPDNCAALTANETYLTMGKDGEICETKEGHFRHKYILDRTSAVQQWTLIKLSPDIDLQRHLNRVKKNSNKDGCLSQKKRHL
;
A
#
# COMPACT_ATOMS: atom_id res chain seq x y z
N MET A 1 -10.70 2.06 -10.83
CA MET A 1 -10.89 0.84 -10.01
C MET A 1 -10.86 1.29 -8.57
N ASP A 2 -11.86 0.88 -7.80
CA ASP A 2 -12.05 1.30 -6.41
C ASP A 2 -11.43 0.28 -5.47
N PHE A 3 -10.59 0.73 -4.54
CA PHE A 3 -9.88 -0.15 -3.59
C PHE A 3 -10.20 0.23 -2.15
N SER A 4 -10.60 -0.75 -1.34
CA SER A 4 -10.72 -0.63 0.12
C SER A 4 -9.36 -0.87 0.76
N SER A 5 -8.96 -0.01 1.70
CA SER A 5 -7.59 0.06 2.19
C SER A 5 -7.45 -0.17 3.70
N ARG A 6 -6.42 -0.94 4.08
CA ARG A 6 -5.96 -1.12 5.47
C ARG A 6 -4.46 -0.80 5.53
N PHE A 7 -4.06 0.04 6.49
CA PHE A 7 -2.72 0.64 6.47
C PHE A 7 -1.76 -0.03 7.42
N SER A 8 -0.50 -0.15 6.98
CA SER A 8 0.61 -0.58 7.84
C SER A 8 1.56 0.58 8.19
N ARG A 9 1.66 1.57 7.31
CA ARG A 9 2.29 2.87 7.56
C ARG A 9 1.46 3.95 6.89
N LEU A 10 1.37 5.10 7.56
CA LEU A 10 0.70 6.26 7.02
C LEU A 10 1.68 7.02 6.12
N GLY A 11 1.16 7.50 5.00
CA GLY A 11 1.80 8.51 4.17
C GLY A 11 1.45 9.91 4.67
N ILE A 12 1.23 10.83 3.73
CA ILE A 12 0.77 12.20 4.01
C ILE A 12 -0.66 12.29 4.59
N GLU A 13 -1.47 11.25 4.45
CA GLU A 13 -2.85 11.21 4.94
C GLU A 13 -2.97 10.69 6.38
N LYS A 14 -3.90 11.25 7.17
CA LYS A 14 -4.21 10.78 8.53
C LYS A 14 -5.04 9.49 8.47
N ARG A 15 -4.71 8.48 9.31
CA ARG A 15 -5.37 7.16 9.35
C ARG A 15 -6.90 7.21 9.27
N ASP A 16 -7.50 8.07 10.08
CA ASP A 16 -8.96 8.15 10.25
C ASP A 16 -9.68 8.64 8.98
N LEU A 17 -8.94 9.23 8.04
CA LEU A 17 -9.45 9.68 6.74
C LEU A 17 -9.33 8.61 5.65
N ILE A 18 -8.60 7.52 5.89
CA ILE A 18 -8.26 6.54 4.86
C ILE A 18 -8.86 5.16 5.14
N GLU A 19 -8.92 4.74 6.40
CA GLU A 19 -9.44 3.41 6.74
C GLU A 19 -10.93 3.30 6.43
N GLY A 20 -11.29 2.34 5.58
CA GLY A 20 -12.67 2.14 5.11
C GLY A 20 -13.08 3.03 3.93
N ASP A 21 -12.23 3.97 3.51
CA ASP A 21 -12.48 4.83 2.36
C ASP A 21 -11.87 4.26 1.06
N THR A 22 -12.32 4.80 -0.07
CA THR A 22 -11.87 4.42 -1.41
C THR A 22 -10.75 5.35 -1.87
N ARG A 23 -9.69 4.76 -2.45
CA ARG A 23 -8.59 5.51 -3.08
C ARG A 23 -8.41 5.10 -4.54
N HIS A 24 -8.01 6.10 -5.33
CA HIS A 24 -7.76 5.94 -6.75
C HIS A 24 -6.25 5.86 -6.98
N PHE A 25 -5.82 4.77 -7.59
CA PHE A 25 -4.45 4.58 -8.05
C PHE A 25 -4.38 4.82 -9.55
N ILE A 26 -3.35 5.54 -9.98
CA ILE A 26 -3.05 5.81 -11.39
C ILE A 26 -1.87 4.94 -11.79
N THR A 27 -2.01 4.21 -12.90
CA THR A 27 -0.94 3.38 -13.47
C THR A 27 -0.62 3.86 -14.88
N PRO A 28 0.64 3.79 -15.34
CA PRO A 28 0.95 3.92 -16.77
C PRO A 28 0.20 2.88 -17.62
N ASP A 29 -0.17 3.25 -18.85
CA ASP A 29 -0.96 2.40 -19.76
C ASP A 29 -0.28 1.08 -20.15
N ASN A 30 1.04 0.99 -19.97
CA ASN A 30 1.85 -0.19 -20.32
C ASN A 30 2.14 -1.12 -19.13
N CYS A 31 1.43 -0.98 -18.01
CA CYS A 31 1.58 -1.82 -16.84
C CYS A 31 0.66 -3.05 -16.86
N ALA A 32 1.07 -4.10 -16.15
CA ALA A 32 0.23 -5.27 -15.94
C ALA A 32 -1.05 -4.88 -15.17
N ALA A 33 -2.20 -5.38 -15.64
CA ALA A 33 -3.48 -5.13 -15.01
C ALA A 33 -3.56 -5.81 -13.64
N LEU A 34 -4.14 -5.11 -12.67
CA LEU A 34 -4.54 -5.72 -11.39
C LEU A 34 -5.88 -6.42 -11.57
N THR A 35 -6.05 -7.56 -10.90
CA THR A 35 -7.31 -8.28 -10.88
C THR A 35 -8.30 -7.56 -9.98
N ALA A 36 -9.51 -7.33 -10.48
CA ALA A 36 -10.56 -6.70 -9.69
C ALA A 36 -10.94 -7.56 -8.46
N ASN A 37 -11.35 -6.90 -7.38
CA ASN A 37 -11.79 -7.52 -6.11
C ASN A 37 -10.73 -8.35 -5.36
N GLU A 38 -9.47 -8.28 -5.78
CA GLU A 38 -8.35 -8.89 -5.07
C GLU A 38 -7.71 -7.91 -4.08
N THR A 39 -7.09 -8.47 -3.03
CA THR A 39 -6.36 -7.66 -2.05
C THR A 39 -4.89 -7.59 -2.42
N TYR A 40 -4.33 -6.39 -2.38
CA TYR A 40 -2.92 -6.15 -2.66
C TYR A 40 -2.26 -5.40 -1.50
N LEU A 41 -0.99 -5.73 -1.23
CA LEU A 41 -0.07 -4.87 -0.51
C LEU A 41 0.56 -3.91 -1.51
N THR A 42 0.31 -2.62 -1.32
CA THR A 42 0.93 -1.55 -2.09
C THR A 42 1.87 -0.76 -1.19
N MET A 43 3.06 -0.46 -1.71
CA MET A 43 4.03 0.44 -1.09
C MET A 43 4.58 1.35 -2.19
N GLY A 44 4.71 2.63 -1.91
CA GLY A 44 5.19 3.59 -2.90
C GLY A 44 5.51 4.92 -2.24
N LYS A 45 5.81 5.90 -3.08
CA LYS A 45 5.94 7.29 -2.63
C LYS A 45 4.56 7.86 -2.32
N ASP A 46 4.56 8.86 -1.45
CA ASP A 46 3.36 9.63 -1.19
C ASP A 46 2.83 10.26 -2.47
N GLY A 47 1.50 10.29 -2.57
CA GLY A 47 0.80 10.89 -3.67
C GLY A 47 0.87 12.42 -3.68
N GLU A 48 0.35 13.03 -4.74
CA GLU A 48 0.16 14.47 -4.80
C GLU A 48 -1.25 14.84 -4.32
N ILE A 49 -1.37 15.99 -3.66
CA ILE A 49 -2.65 16.59 -3.30
C ILE A 49 -3.10 17.47 -4.47
N CYS A 50 -4.27 17.19 -5.02
CA CYS A 50 -4.88 18.04 -6.03
C CYS A 50 -6.19 18.61 -5.51
N GLU A 51 -6.42 19.89 -5.77
CA GLU A 51 -7.74 20.50 -5.61
C GLU A 51 -8.64 20.09 -6.78
N THR A 52 -9.86 19.66 -6.48
CA THR A 52 -10.90 19.40 -7.49
C THR A 52 -11.52 20.72 -7.94
N LYS A 53 -12.21 20.70 -9.07
CA LYS A 53 -12.96 21.87 -9.57
C LYS A 53 -14.04 22.38 -8.59
N GLU A 54 -14.43 21.55 -7.62
CA GLU A 54 -15.42 21.86 -6.59
C GLU A 54 -14.77 22.39 -5.29
N GLY A 55 -13.45 22.58 -5.27
CA GLY A 55 -12.71 23.04 -4.08
C GLY A 55 -12.41 21.94 -3.05
N HIS A 56 -12.57 20.66 -3.41
CA HIS A 56 -12.23 19.54 -2.54
C HIS A 56 -10.80 19.07 -2.77
N PHE A 57 -10.06 18.71 -1.72
CA PHE A 57 -8.73 18.13 -1.87
C PHE A 57 -8.83 16.61 -2.05
N ARG A 58 -8.18 16.08 -3.08
CA ARG A 58 -8.04 14.63 -3.31
C ARG A 58 -6.57 14.23 -3.36
N HIS A 59 -6.26 13.10 -2.73
CA HIS A 59 -4.95 12.47 -2.79
C HIS A 59 -4.90 11.54 -4.01
N LYS A 60 -3.88 11.71 -4.85
CA LYS A 60 -3.63 10.86 -6.02
C LYS A 60 -2.38 10.02 -5.81
N TYR A 61 -2.54 8.70 -5.80
CA TYR A 61 -1.43 7.76 -5.70
C TYR A 61 -1.05 7.26 -7.09
N ILE A 62 0.23 7.39 -7.44
CA ILE A 62 0.76 6.89 -8.71
C ILE A 62 1.53 5.61 -8.43
N LEU A 63 1.16 4.53 -9.12
CA LEU A 63 1.93 3.29 -9.12
C LEU A 63 2.92 3.36 -10.28
N ASP A 64 4.18 3.61 -9.94
CA ASP A 64 5.29 3.74 -10.87
C ASP A 64 6.33 2.62 -10.67
N ARG A 65 7.48 2.73 -11.36
CA ARG A 65 8.59 1.76 -11.24
C ARG A 65 9.22 1.69 -9.85
N THR A 66 8.94 2.66 -8.97
CA THR A 66 9.42 2.67 -7.58
C THR A 66 8.40 2.09 -6.61
N SER A 67 7.21 1.78 -7.10
CA SER A 67 6.13 1.20 -6.31
C SER A 67 6.26 -0.32 -6.28
N ALA A 68 6.01 -0.91 -5.11
CA ALA A 68 5.88 -2.34 -4.93
C ALA A 68 4.39 -2.68 -4.81
N VAL A 69 3.92 -3.60 -5.65
CA VAL A 69 2.54 -4.10 -5.64
C VAL A 69 2.59 -5.62 -5.60
N GLN A 70 2.04 -6.21 -4.54
CA GLN A 70 2.06 -7.65 -4.34
C GLN A 70 0.66 -8.12 -3.93
N GLN A 71 0.12 -9.14 -4.61
CA GLN A 71 -1.15 -9.73 -4.20
C GLN A 71 -1.01 -10.33 -2.80
N TRP A 72 -2.00 -10.07 -1.96
CA TRP A 72 -2.06 -10.51 -0.57
C TRP A 72 -3.18 -11.52 -0.41
N THR A 73 -2.81 -12.76 -0.10
CA THR A 73 -3.76 -13.85 0.09
C THR A 73 -3.81 -14.27 1.55
N LEU A 74 -4.90 -14.92 1.96
CA LEU A 74 -4.91 -15.60 3.26
C LEU A 74 -3.87 -16.73 3.21
N ILE A 75 -3.04 -16.87 4.25
CA ILE A 75 -1.98 -17.89 4.26
C ILE A 75 -2.48 -19.31 3.99
N LYS A 76 -3.72 -19.61 4.41
CA LYS A 76 -4.37 -20.91 4.19
C LYS A 76 -4.75 -21.16 2.73
N LEU A 77 -4.83 -20.11 1.93
CA LEU A 77 -5.23 -20.11 0.52
C LEU A 77 -4.05 -19.76 -0.40
N SER A 78 -2.87 -19.47 0.16
CA SER A 78 -1.72 -19.03 -0.63
C SER A 78 -1.05 -20.23 -1.30
N PRO A 79 -0.81 -20.18 -2.63
CA PRO A 79 0.03 -21.17 -3.30
C PRO A 79 1.51 -21.06 -2.87
N ASP A 80 1.91 -19.89 -2.37
CA ASP A 80 3.25 -19.64 -1.82
C ASP A 80 3.13 -19.22 -0.34
N ILE A 81 3.33 -20.19 0.55
CA ILE A 81 3.21 -20.01 1.99
C ILE A 81 4.34 -19.12 2.52
N ASP A 82 5.54 -19.24 1.97
CA ASP A 82 6.71 -18.53 2.49
C ASP A 82 6.70 -17.06 2.10
N LEU A 83 6.26 -16.74 0.88
CA LEU A 83 5.94 -15.36 0.48
C LEU A 83 4.92 -14.75 1.44
N GLN A 84 3.81 -15.44 1.71
CA GLN A 84 2.77 -14.90 2.59
C GLN A 84 3.25 -14.72 4.04
N ARG A 85 4.14 -15.60 4.53
CA ARG A 85 4.83 -15.41 5.82
C ARG A 85 5.72 -14.18 5.82
N HIS A 86 6.49 -13.94 4.75
CA HIS A 86 7.31 -12.74 4.62
C HIS A 86 6.46 -11.47 4.61
N LEU A 87 5.39 -11.45 3.82
CA LEU A 87 4.45 -10.34 3.77
C LEU A 87 3.82 -10.04 5.15
N ASN A 88 3.39 -11.08 5.87
CA ASN A 88 2.89 -10.95 7.25
C ASN A 88 3.93 -10.35 8.21
N ARG A 89 5.21 -10.73 8.07
CA ARG A 89 6.31 -10.17 8.88
C ARG A 89 6.56 -8.70 8.54
N VAL A 90 6.60 -8.35 7.25
CA VAL A 90 6.75 -6.96 6.79
C VAL A 90 5.65 -6.09 7.38
N LYS A 91 4.38 -6.51 7.26
CA LYS A 91 3.24 -5.81 7.87
C LYS A 91 3.41 -5.60 9.37
N LYS A 92 3.78 -6.65 10.11
CA LYS A 92 3.96 -6.58 11.57
C LYS A 92 5.08 -5.61 11.96
N ASN A 93 6.21 -5.63 11.26
CA ASN A 93 7.36 -4.80 11.57
C ASN A 93 7.12 -3.32 11.21
N SER A 94 6.46 -3.07 10.08
CA SER A 94 6.07 -1.72 9.66
C SER A 94 5.17 -1.01 10.67
N ASN A 95 4.26 -1.76 11.32
CA ASN A 95 3.35 -1.23 12.34
C ASN A 95 4.05 -0.89 13.67
N LYS A 96 5.12 -1.61 14.02
CA LYS A 96 5.75 -1.50 15.33
C LYS A 96 6.88 -0.48 15.37
N ASP A 97 7.85 -0.61 14.48
CA ASP A 97 9.14 0.07 14.64
C ASP A 97 9.55 0.91 13.43
N GLY A 98 8.86 0.71 12.30
CA GLY A 98 9.22 1.40 11.07
C GLY A 98 10.64 1.08 10.58
N CYS A 99 11.26 1.99 9.82
CA CYS A 99 12.58 1.77 9.21
C CYS A 99 13.76 1.82 10.21
N LEU A 100 13.55 2.26 11.45
CA LEU A 100 14.67 2.56 12.38
C LEU A 100 15.16 1.34 13.19
N SER A 101 14.50 0.18 13.09
CA SER A 101 14.87 -1.01 13.89
C SER A 101 16.09 -1.79 13.38
N GLN A 102 16.64 -1.47 12.20
CA GLN A 102 17.80 -2.18 11.65
C GLN A 102 19.18 -1.66 12.10
N LYS A 103 19.25 -0.57 12.89
CA LYS A 103 20.53 0.06 13.29
C LYS A 103 21.20 -0.51 14.57
N LYS A 104 20.75 -1.63 15.14
CA LYS A 104 21.32 -2.20 16.38
C LYS A 104 21.93 -3.60 16.24
N ARG A 105 22.69 -3.84 15.17
CA ARG A 105 23.62 -4.99 15.11
C ARG A 105 24.90 -4.59 14.41
N HIS A 106 25.76 -3.84 15.09
CA HIS A 106 27.22 -3.82 14.92
C HIS A 106 27.80 -2.85 15.96
N LEU A 107 27.97 -3.35 17.18
CA LEU A 107 29.04 -3.00 18.11
C LEU A 107 29.37 -4.27 18.88
#